data_AF-A0A674I2S1-F1
#
_entry.id   AF-A0A674I2S1-F1
#
_cell.length_a   1.000
_cell.length_b   1.000
_cell.length_c   1.000
_cell.angle_alpha   90.00
_cell.angle_beta   90.00
_cell.angle_gamma   90.00
#
_symmetry.space_group_name_H-M   'P 1'
#
loop_
_entity.id
_entity.type
_entity.pdbx_description
1 polymer ?
#
loop_
_entity_poly.entity_id
_entity_poly.type
_entity_poly.pdbx_seq_one_letter_code
_entity_poly.pdbx_strand_id
1 'polypeptide(L)'
;STNLSTGCSNLSWEVSSIILLTPRSLSLSHAVLVPLSKNMANKKMEIFSPLEAVQICAVLEDCLDQLAILGYIMPVSYEGRTDISNFEHLMSARSENRPTVPSESLKFTELGQQLQETSGDLKRANHLFSRAAKQIAVVFLLVLVGRQYASDVIAETLQEMQTSGTFQSLLQAVQREEERKTNFYTTIIRLGEEEGRKEIKSLQKWLQDVKKEKELELQNRNEMIAYLKDQLQEMKAKTDMESRYVKKDTELQVYQTQKKCSHAESDLFNEIETLRIKNDEEIRVHVEIENFLRQQQMKLEEKLEYWMEKYEKDTEAKQQELNTLKASKANDLAALQELAKQCQLFEQVIVEDRVEKEAARRKVEQDALELKSVKKVKGKVLPLYTVGKTKTKKKKKREKQQFKYCFCSAGDSACHYTQCNFDYRRFSL
;
A
#
# COMPACT_ATOMS: atom_id res chain seq x y z
N SER A 1 -5.99 -0.86 36.19
CA SER A 1 -7.33 -0.50 36.69
C SER A 1 -7.78 -1.59 37.66
N THR A 2 -7.84 -1.33 38.97
CA THR A 2 -8.81 -0.48 39.71
C THR A 2 -10.21 -1.09 39.77
N ASN A 3 -10.67 -1.34 40.99
CA ASN A 3 -11.99 -1.85 41.35
C ASN A 3 -13.13 -0.94 40.85
N LEU A 4 -14.35 -1.49 40.81
CA LEU A 4 -15.48 -0.87 41.51
C LEU A 4 -16.57 -1.91 41.82
N SER A 5 -17.33 -1.65 42.89
CA SER A 5 -18.39 -2.51 43.41
C SER A 5 -19.65 -1.69 43.65
N THR A 6 -20.77 -2.16 43.09
CA THR A 6 -22.16 -1.85 43.49
C THR A 6 -23.04 -3.00 42.97
N GLY A 7 -24.03 -3.54 43.68
CA GLY A 7 -24.49 -3.20 45.03
C GLY A 7 -25.82 -2.44 45.05
N CYS A 8 -26.91 -3.14 44.72
CA CYS A 8 -28.29 -2.73 45.02
C CYS A 8 -29.13 -3.98 45.33
N SER A 9 -30.20 -3.81 46.10
CA SER A 9 -30.92 -4.90 46.77
C SER A 9 -32.44 -4.73 46.71
N ASN A 10 -33.14 -5.86 46.89
CA ASN A 10 -34.55 -6.02 47.27
C ASN A 10 -35.63 -5.38 46.38
N LEU A 11 -36.64 -6.20 46.05
CA LEU A 11 -38.03 -5.97 46.47
C LEU A 11 -38.85 -7.26 46.25
N SER A 12 -39.52 -7.72 47.32
CA SER A 12 -40.42 -8.88 47.26
C SER A 12 -41.87 -8.41 47.22
N TRP A 13 -42.67 -8.95 46.29
CA TRP A 13 -44.12 -8.81 46.27
C TRP A 13 -44.76 -10.09 45.71
N GLU A 14 -45.20 -10.98 46.60
CA GLU A 14 -46.28 -11.92 46.28
C GLU A 14 -47.59 -11.14 46.18
N VAL A 15 -48.25 -11.14 45.01
CA VAL A 15 -49.65 -10.68 44.90
C VAL A 15 -50.46 -11.62 44.00
N SER A 16 -51.21 -12.49 44.67
CA SER A 16 -52.56 -12.95 44.34
C SER A 16 -52.91 -13.47 42.94
N SER A 17 -53.34 -14.73 42.93
CA SER A 17 -54.25 -15.29 41.91
C SER A 17 -55.50 -14.41 41.72
N ILE A 18 -55.58 -13.67 40.62
CA ILE A 18 -56.83 -13.01 40.23
C ILE A 18 -57.73 -14.04 39.53
N ILE A 19 -58.70 -14.55 40.27
CA ILE A 19 -59.80 -15.34 39.72
C ILE A 19 -60.67 -14.41 38.88
N LEU A 20 -60.42 -14.36 37.57
CA LEU A 20 -61.34 -13.75 36.62
C LEU A 20 -62.60 -14.60 36.53
N LEU A 21 -63.55 -14.29 37.42
CA LEU A 21 -64.92 -14.78 37.40
C LEU A 21 -65.50 -14.60 36.00
N THR A 22 -65.81 -15.71 35.33
CA THR A 22 -66.63 -15.66 34.13
C THR A 22 -67.96 -15.00 34.47
N PRO A 23 -68.46 -14.06 33.65
CA PRO A 23 -69.80 -13.52 33.86
C PRO A 23 -70.78 -14.67 33.91
N ARG A 24 -71.46 -14.83 35.05
CA ARG A 24 -72.49 -15.87 35.23
C ARG A 24 -73.41 -15.82 34.04
N SER A 25 -73.69 -16.99 33.46
CA SER A 25 -74.83 -17.14 32.57
C SER A 25 -76.07 -16.73 33.34
N LEU A 26 -76.53 -15.49 33.10
CA LEU A 26 -77.90 -15.09 33.37
C LEU A 26 -78.76 -15.92 32.42
N SER A 27 -79.04 -17.15 32.86
CA SER A 27 -80.26 -17.83 32.48
C SER A 27 -81.38 -16.89 32.88
N LEU A 28 -81.86 -16.07 31.92
CA LEU A 28 -83.19 -15.55 32.02
C LEU A 28 -84.07 -16.77 32.20
N SER A 29 -84.62 -16.89 33.41
CA SER A 29 -85.70 -17.81 33.70
C SER A 29 -86.68 -17.74 32.54
N HIS A 30 -87.25 -18.87 32.12
CA HIS A 30 -88.46 -18.80 31.32
C HIS A 30 -89.51 -18.09 32.18
N ALA A 31 -89.61 -16.77 32.01
CA ALA A 31 -90.78 -16.01 32.33
C ALA A 31 -91.86 -16.64 31.46
N VAL A 32 -92.68 -17.49 32.08
CA VAL A 32 -93.66 -18.30 31.37
C VAL A 32 -94.66 -17.33 30.78
N LEU A 33 -94.46 -17.00 29.50
CA LEU A 33 -95.40 -16.25 28.70
C LEU A 33 -96.52 -17.23 28.39
N VAL A 34 -97.41 -17.38 29.38
CA VAL A 34 -98.57 -18.28 29.35
C VAL A 34 -99.31 -18.06 28.04
N PRO A 35 -99.42 -19.07 27.15
CA PRO A 35 -100.11 -18.90 25.87
C PRO A 35 -101.62 -18.82 26.06
N LEU A 36 -102.10 -17.68 26.58
CA LEU A 36 -103.52 -17.33 26.74
C LEU A 36 -104.31 -17.49 25.43
N SER A 37 -103.62 -17.32 24.30
CA SER A 37 -104.11 -17.51 22.94
C SER A 37 -104.60 -18.95 22.62
N LYS A 38 -104.12 -20.00 23.31
CA LYS A 38 -104.47 -21.40 22.97
C LYS A 38 -105.88 -21.85 23.36
N ASN A 39 -106.62 -21.08 24.16
CA ASN A 39 -107.95 -21.47 24.63
C ASN A 39 -109.13 -20.93 23.78
N MET A 40 -108.87 -20.15 22.72
CA MET A 40 -109.95 -19.61 21.86
C MET A 40 -110.04 -20.24 20.46
N ALA A 41 -109.01 -20.95 19.99
CA ALA A 41 -108.95 -21.51 18.64
C ALA A 41 -109.93 -22.67 18.35
N ASN A 42 -110.77 -23.09 19.30
CA ASN A 42 -111.77 -24.15 19.08
C ASN A 42 -113.00 -24.05 20.01
N LYS A 43 -113.38 -22.83 20.43
CA LYS A 43 -114.68 -22.60 21.08
C LYS A 43 -115.70 -22.33 19.97
N LYS A 44 -116.76 -23.14 19.88
CA LYS A 44 -117.89 -22.88 18.98
C LYS A 44 -118.47 -21.51 19.32
N MET A 45 -118.37 -20.56 18.40
CA MET A 45 -118.58 -19.15 18.69
C MET A 45 -120.02 -18.89 19.08
N GLU A 46 -120.22 -18.36 20.28
CA GLU A 46 -121.53 -17.89 20.75
C GLU A 46 -121.79 -16.56 20.06
N ILE A 47 -122.76 -16.54 19.15
CA ILE A 47 -123.22 -15.31 18.49
C ILE A 47 -123.81 -14.43 19.59
N PHE A 48 -123.34 -13.18 19.68
CA PHE A 48 -123.83 -12.23 20.69
C PHE A 48 -125.33 -12.02 20.54
N SER A 49 -126.05 -11.79 21.65
CA SER A 49 -127.45 -11.40 21.53
C SER A 49 -127.55 -10.06 20.79
N PRO A 50 -128.65 -9.77 20.07
CA PRO A 50 -128.77 -8.52 19.30
C PRO A 50 -128.57 -7.24 20.14
N LEU A 51 -128.84 -7.29 21.45
CA LEU A 51 -128.60 -6.19 22.36
C LEU A 51 -127.11 -6.00 22.69
N GLU A 52 -126.39 -7.09 22.97
CA GLU A 52 -124.95 -7.06 23.23
C GLU A 52 -124.17 -6.67 21.97
N ALA A 53 -124.56 -7.20 20.81
CA ALA A 53 -123.96 -6.83 19.53
C ALA A 53 -124.08 -5.32 19.26
N VAL A 54 -125.26 -4.72 19.45
CA VAL A 54 -125.47 -3.26 19.30
C VAL A 54 -124.66 -2.46 20.33
N GLN A 55 -124.56 -2.92 21.58
CA GLN A 55 -123.73 -2.28 22.60
C GLN A 55 -122.23 -2.32 22.25
N ILE A 56 -121.75 -3.44 21.71
CA ILE A 56 -120.36 -3.59 21.25
C ILE A 56 -120.11 -2.75 19.99
N CYS A 57 -121.03 -2.73 19.02
CA CYS A 57 -120.92 -1.87 17.84
C CYS A 57 -120.79 -0.39 18.22
N ALA A 58 -121.62 0.12 19.14
CA ALA A 58 -121.53 1.51 19.58
C ALA A 58 -120.17 1.86 20.23
N VAL A 59 -119.55 0.91 20.93
CA VAL A 59 -118.20 1.07 21.50
C VAL A 59 -117.10 0.97 20.43
N LEU A 60 -117.27 0.13 19.41
CA LEU A 60 -116.33 0.04 18.28
C LEU A 60 -116.44 1.27 17.36
N GLU A 61 -117.64 1.82 17.19
CA GLU A 61 -117.92 3.08 16.48
C GLU A 61 -117.26 4.27 17.21
N ASP A 62 -117.46 4.41 18.52
CA ASP A 62 -116.75 5.39 19.36
C ASP A 62 -115.22 5.20 19.32
N CYS A 63 -114.73 3.96 19.33
CA CYS A 63 -113.31 3.67 19.13
C CYS A 63 -112.78 4.15 17.77
N LEU A 64 -113.55 3.99 16.68
CA LEU A 64 -113.16 4.46 15.35
C LEU A 64 -113.19 5.99 15.26
N ASP A 65 -114.21 6.64 15.81
CA ASP A 65 -114.29 8.10 15.86
C ASP A 65 -113.15 8.69 16.72
N GLN A 66 -112.84 8.08 17.86
CA GLN A 66 -111.68 8.48 18.67
C GLN A 66 -110.35 8.24 17.94
N LEU A 67 -110.19 7.14 17.18
CA LEU A 67 -109.02 6.91 16.34
C LEU A 67 -108.94 7.88 15.15
N ALA A 68 -110.07 8.30 14.57
CA ALA A 68 -110.14 9.34 13.55
C ALA A 68 -109.72 10.70 14.13
N ILE A 69 -110.31 11.11 15.26
CA ILE A 69 -109.94 12.31 16.03
C ILE A 69 -108.46 12.31 16.40
N LEU A 70 -107.91 11.19 16.88
CA LEU A 70 -106.48 11.04 17.16
C LEU A 70 -105.61 11.23 15.91
N GLY A 71 -106.13 10.88 14.72
CA GLY A 71 -105.46 11.13 13.44
C GLY A 71 -105.48 12.60 13.01
N TYR A 72 -106.54 13.35 13.34
CA TYR A 72 -106.59 14.79 13.10
C TYR A 72 -105.78 15.61 14.11
N ILE A 73 -105.59 15.10 15.33
CA ILE A 73 -104.77 15.72 16.39
C ILE A 73 -103.27 15.40 16.21
N MET A 74 -102.93 14.20 15.73
CA MET A 74 -101.54 13.82 15.47
C MET A 74 -101.01 14.54 14.23
N PRO A 75 -99.97 15.38 14.34
CA PRO A 75 -99.58 16.26 13.24
C PRO A 75 -98.97 15.48 12.08
N VAL A 76 -99.54 15.60 10.88
CA VAL A 76 -98.98 15.05 9.64
C VAL A 76 -97.76 15.89 9.23
N SER A 77 -96.65 15.71 9.95
CA SER A 77 -95.48 16.60 9.87
C SER A 77 -94.16 15.82 9.80
N TYR A 78 -93.74 15.48 8.57
CA TYR A 78 -92.36 15.73 8.15
C TYR A 78 -92.15 15.89 6.62
N GLU A 79 -93.23 16.12 5.86
CA GLU A 79 -93.16 16.31 4.39
C GLU A 79 -92.56 17.68 3.97
N GLY A 80 -92.32 18.58 4.94
CA GLY A 80 -91.92 19.96 4.73
C GLY A 80 -90.49 20.33 5.17
N ARG A 81 -89.45 19.63 4.70
CA ARG A 81 -88.07 20.18 4.57
C ARG A 81 -87.25 19.45 3.50
N THR A 82 -87.07 20.08 2.35
CA THR A 82 -86.17 19.64 1.26
C THR A 82 -84.69 20.00 1.50
N ASP A 83 -84.36 20.67 2.61
CA ASP A 83 -83.03 21.27 2.88
C ASP A 83 -81.88 20.28 3.15
N ILE A 84 -82.15 18.98 3.34
CA ILE A 84 -81.15 18.02 3.83
C ILE A 84 -80.02 17.78 2.79
N SER A 85 -80.35 17.75 1.49
CA SER A 85 -79.36 17.58 0.41
C SER A 85 -78.34 18.73 0.33
N ASN A 86 -78.78 19.95 0.64
CA ASN A 86 -77.92 21.15 0.64
C ASN A 86 -76.84 21.07 1.73
N PHE A 87 -77.11 20.40 2.85
CA PHE A 87 -76.15 20.25 3.95
C PHE A 87 -75.05 19.23 3.63
N GLU A 88 -75.39 18.15 2.92
CA GLU A 88 -74.43 17.10 2.54
C GLU A 88 -73.46 17.59 1.46
N HIS A 89 -73.93 18.38 0.49
CA HIS A 89 -73.07 19.06 -0.50
C HIS A 89 -72.07 20.04 0.14
N LEU A 90 -72.48 20.81 1.14
CA LEU A 90 -71.60 21.75 1.86
C LEU A 90 -70.50 21.06 2.69
N MET A 91 -70.73 19.83 3.13
CA MET A 91 -69.73 19.05 3.88
C MET A 91 -68.63 18.49 2.96
N SER A 92 -68.99 17.98 1.78
CA SER A 92 -68.03 17.45 0.81
C SER A 92 -67.15 18.53 0.19
N ALA A 93 -67.67 19.74 -0.02
CA ALA A 93 -66.94 20.86 -0.63
C ALA A 93 -65.75 21.40 0.19
N ARG A 94 -65.47 20.87 1.40
CA ARG A 94 -64.44 21.38 2.32
C ARG A 94 -63.21 20.48 2.49
N SER A 95 -63.18 19.28 1.89
CA SER A 95 -62.09 18.31 2.12
C SER A 95 -60.86 18.42 1.21
N GLU A 96 -60.92 19.17 0.10
CA GLU A 96 -59.86 19.11 -0.93
C GLU A 96 -58.68 20.08 -0.73
N ASN A 97 -58.85 21.15 0.05
CA ASN A 97 -57.79 22.15 0.26
C ASN A 97 -56.89 21.81 1.46
N ARG A 98 -55.79 21.09 1.20
CA ARG A 98 -54.75 20.72 2.17
C ARG A 98 -53.43 21.48 1.91
N PRO A 99 -53.07 22.50 2.72
CA PRO A 99 -51.74 23.09 2.67
C PRO A 99 -50.71 22.18 3.34
N THR A 100 -49.57 21.94 2.69
CA THR A 100 -48.41 21.25 3.28
C THR A 100 -47.40 22.29 3.74
N VAL A 101 -47.23 22.45 5.07
CA VAL A 101 -46.23 23.35 5.68
C VAL A 101 -45.55 22.62 6.86
N PRO A 102 -44.22 22.77 7.10
CA PRO A 102 -43.49 21.94 8.06
C PRO A 102 -43.63 22.37 9.53
N SER A 103 -43.11 21.52 10.43
CA SER A 103 -43.05 21.72 11.88
C SER A 103 -42.27 22.95 12.32
N GLU A 104 -42.82 23.73 13.25
CA GLU A 104 -42.10 24.13 14.47
C GLU A 104 -43.04 24.63 15.59
N SER A 105 -42.50 24.75 16.81
CA SER A 105 -43.16 25.15 18.07
C SER A 105 -44.16 24.15 18.71
N LEU A 106 -43.79 23.68 19.91
CA LEU A 106 -44.55 22.72 20.74
C LEU A 106 -45.90 23.23 21.30
N LYS A 107 -46.24 24.52 21.10
CA LYS A 107 -47.44 25.16 21.69
C LYS A 107 -48.65 25.20 20.75
N PHE A 108 -48.47 25.04 19.44
CA PHE A 108 -49.60 24.91 18.52
C PHE A 108 -50.28 23.53 18.61
N THR A 109 -49.58 22.51 19.12
CA THR A 109 -50.11 21.15 19.31
C THR A 109 -51.37 21.14 20.18
N GLU A 110 -51.35 21.84 21.32
CA GLU A 110 -52.44 21.81 22.31
C GLU A 110 -53.70 22.56 21.81
N LEU A 111 -53.53 23.73 21.20
CA LEU A 111 -54.65 24.51 20.66
C LEU A 111 -55.21 23.87 19.37
N GLY A 112 -54.35 23.26 18.54
CA GLY A 112 -54.76 22.42 17.43
C GLY A 112 -55.49 21.16 17.88
N GLN A 113 -55.04 20.52 18.96
CA GLN A 113 -55.69 19.36 19.58
C GLN A 113 -57.07 19.75 20.13
N GLN A 114 -57.21 20.84 20.89
CA GLN A 114 -58.51 21.33 21.36
C GLN A 114 -59.47 21.66 20.21
N LEU A 115 -58.98 22.24 19.10
CA LEU A 115 -59.80 22.54 17.93
C LEU A 115 -60.19 21.26 17.16
N GLN A 116 -59.33 20.24 17.14
CA GLN A 116 -59.62 18.94 16.53
C GLN A 116 -60.52 18.07 17.42
N GLU A 117 -60.42 18.18 18.74
CA GLU A 117 -61.30 17.54 19.72
C GLU A 117 -62.69 18.17 19.67
N THR A 118 -62.83 19.50 19.76
CA THR A 118 -64.12 20.18 19.62
C THR A 118 -64.78 20.00 18.25
N SER A 119 -63.99 19.95 17.16
CA SER A 119 -64.47 19.52 15.83
C SER A 119 -64.93 18.06 15.83
N GLY A 120 -64.20 17.19 16.54
CA GLY A 120 -64.58 15.80 16.78
C GLY A 120 -65.88 15.67 17.56
N ASP A 121 -66.07 16.44 18.63
CA ASP A 121 -67.29 16.47 19.45
C ASP A 121 -68.48 17.08 18.71
N LEU A 122 -68.28 18.13 17.92
CA LEU A 122 -69.35 18.64 17.06
C LEU A 122 -69.77 17.61 16.01
N LYS A 123 -68.83 16.85 15.44
CA LYS A 123 -69.13 15.73 14.52
C LYS A 123 -69.83 14.57 15.25
N ARG A 124 -69.38 14.20 16.47
CA ARG A 124 -70.03 13.20 17.33
C ARG A 124 -71.46 13.62 17.66
N ALA A 125 -71.66 14.85 18.13
CA ALA A 125 -72.96 15.42 18.48
C ALA A 125 -73.91 15.49 17.27
N ASN A 126 -73.43 15.93 16.10
CA ASN A 126 -74.26 16.02 14.89
C ASN A 126 -74.60 14.62 14.33
N HIS A 127 -73.69 13.64 14.43
CA HIS A 127 -74.00 12.24 14.12
C HIS A 127 -75.02 11.64 15.09
N LEU A 128 -74.90 11.92 16.39
CA LEU A 128 -75.89 11.51 17.41
C LEU A 128 -77.26 12.18 17.17
N PHE A 129 -77.29 13.46 16.80
CA PHE A 129 -78.51 14.18 16.45
C PHE A 129 -79.15 13.63 15.17
N SER A 130 -78.37 13.39 14.11
CA SER A 130 -78.88 12.76 12.88
C SER A 130 -79.44 11.35 13.14
N ARG A 131 -78.78 10.56 14.00
CA ARG A 131 -79.28 9.25 14.44
C ARG A 131 -80.58 9.38 15.24
N ALA A 132 -80.66 10.32 16.18
CA ALA A 132 -81.86 10.58 16.97
C ALA A 132 -83.03 11.04 16.09
N ALA A 133 -82.81 11.97 15.17
CA ALA A 133 -83.82 12.45 14.23
C ALA A 133 -84.35 11.31 13.34
N LYS A 134 -83.46 10.45 12.82
CA LYS A 134 -83.85 9.24 12.06
C LYS A 134 -84.65 8.25 12.91
N GLN A 135 -84.29 8.06 14.19
CA GLN A 135 -85.06 7.22 15.12
C GLN A 135 -86.45 7.81 15.41
N ILE A 136 -86.56 9.12 15.64
CA ILE A 136 -87.84 9.82 15.86
C ILE A 136 -88.75 9.66 14.63
N ALA A 137 -88.23 9.87 13.42
CA ALA A 137 -88.99 9.69 12.18
C ALA A 137 -89.48 8.25 11.98
N VAL A 138 -88.64 7.24 12.25
CA VAL A 138 -89.03 5.82 12.15
C VAL A 138 -90.07 5.44 13.20
N VAL A 139 -89.94 5.91 14.44
CA VAL A 139 -90.95 5.68 15.49
C VAL A 139 -92.28 6.35 15.12
N PHE A 140 -92.25 7.56 14.57
CA PHE A 140 -93.45 8.27 14.15
C PHE A 140 -94.19 7.57 12.99
N LEU A 141 -93.46 7.11 11.97
CA LEU A 141 -93.99 6.27 10.89
C LEU A 141 -94.61 4.97 11.42
N LEU A 142 -93.96 4.31 12.39
CA LEU A 142 -94.49 3.10 13.01
C LEU A 142 -95.79 3.36 13.79
N VAL A 143 -95.91 4.51 14.47
CA VAL A 143 -97.14 4.91 15.17
C VAL A 143 -98.27 5.22 14.18
N LEU A 144 -98.00 5.91 13.06
CA LEU A 144 -99.01 6.16 12.02
C LEU A 144 -99.52 4.86 11.38
N VAL A 145 -98.62 3.95 11.00
CA VAL A 145 -98.98 2.65 10.41
C VAL A 145 -99.69 1.76 11.44
N GLY A 146 -99.25 1.75 12.70
CA GLY A 146 -99.91 1.03 13.79
C GLY A 146 -101.32 1.56 14.10
N ARG A 147 -101.52 2.88 14.05
CA ARG A 147 -102.85 3.51 14.16
C ARG A 147 -103.75 3.09 13.00
N GLN A 148 -103.24 3.10 11.76
CA GLN A 148 -104.04 2.69 10.60
C GLN A 148 -104.44 1.22 10.72
N TYR A 149 -103.50 0.32 11.04
CA TYR A 149 -103.80 -1.10 11.26
C TYR A 149 -104.83 -1.33 12.38
N ALA A 150 -104.75 -0.59 13.48
CA ALA A 150 -105.76 -0.65 14.54
C ALA A 150 -107.15 -0.18 14.05
N SER A 151 -107.20 0.90 13.26
CA SER A 151 -108.44 1.40 12.65
C SER A 151 -109.02 0.39 11.66
N ASP A 152 -108.20 -0.25 10.82
CA ASP A 152 -108.61 -1.24 9.84
C ASP A 152 -109.19 -2.49 10.53
N VAL A 153 -108.50 -3.00 11.56
CA VAL A 153 -108.94 -4.16 12.35
C VAL A 153 -110.24 -3.87 13.14
N ILE A 154 -110.37 -2.68 13.72
CA ILE A 154 -111.60 -2.30 14.44
C ILE A 154 -112.76 -2.11 13.45
N ALA A 155 -112.52 -1.56 12.26
CA ALA A 155 -113.55 -1.44 11.21
C ALA A 155 -113.98 -2.81 10.67
N GLU A 156 -113.04 -3.73 10.42
CA GLU A 156 -113.34 -5.11 10.01
C GLU A 156 -114.14 -5.85 11.11
N THR A 157 -113.77 -5.65 12.38
CA THR A 157 -114.47 -6.24 13.55
C THR A 157 -115.86 -5.63 13.76
N LEU A 158 -116.02 -4.32 13.56
CA LEU A 158 -117.33 -3.65 13.61
C LEU A 158 -118.25 -4.18 12.52
N GLN A 159 -117.74 -4.28 11.29
CA GLN A 159 -118.50 -4.83 10.17
C GLN A 159 -118.92 -6.29 10.45
N GLU A 160 -118.00 -7.13 10.95
CA GLU A 160 -118.30 -8.52 11.33
C GLU A 160 -119.36 -8.60 12.44
N MET A 161 -119.28 -7.74 13.46
CA MET A 161 -120.26 -7.67 14.54
C MET A 161 -121.65 -7.24 14.02
N GLN A 162 -121.70 -6.25 13.12
CA GLN A 162 -122.94 -5.80 12.48
C GLN A 162 -123.55 -6.86 11.54
N THR A 163 -122.75 -7.60 10.77
CA THR A 163 -123.27 -8.57 9.78
C THR A 163 -123.50 -9.98 10.33
N SER A 164 -122.81 -10.35 11.41
CA SER A 164 -122.71 -11.76 11.84
C SER A 164 -122.66 -11.98 13.35
N GLY A 165 -122.52 -10.92 14.15
CA GLY A 165 -122.49 -11.02 15.62
C GLY A 165 -121.26 -11.76 16.15
N THR A 166 -120.11 -11.61 15.48
CA THR A 166 -118.84 -12.27 15.81
C THR A 166 -117.65 -11.30 15.69
N PHE A 167 -116.47 -11.72 16.21
CA PHE A 167 -115.22 -10.93 16.25
C PHE A 167 -113.99 -11.74 15.82
N GLN A 168 -114.18 -12.69 14.91
CA GLN A 168 -113.17 -13.62 14.44
C GLN A 168 -112.02 -12.93 13.68
N SER A 169 -112.27 -11.78 13.03
CA SER A 169 -111.24 -10.89 12.48
C SER A 169 -110.25 -10.44 13.58
N LEU A 170 -110.75 -9.85 14.67
CA LEU A 170 -109.90 -9.36 15.77
C LEU A 170 -109.02 -10.48 16.34
N LEU A 171 -109.58 -11.67 16.55
CA LEU A 171 -108.83 -12.82 17.04
C LEU A 171 -107.73 -13.25 16.05
N GLN A 172 -108.02 -13.27 14.75
CA GLN A 172 -107.01 -13.54 13.72
C GLN A 172 -105.98 -12.41 13.60
N ALA A 173 -106.36 -11.14 13.78
CA ALA A 173 -105.46 -9.99 13.72
C ALA A 173 -104.47 -9.97 14.90
N VAL A 174 -104.93 -10.34 16.10
CA VAL A 174 -104.08 -10.55 17.28
C VAL A 174 -103.15 -11.73 17.07
N GLN A 175 -103.66 -12.89 16.62
CA GLN A 175 -102.82 -14.06 16.36
C GLN A 175 -101.76 -13.78 15.27
N ARG A 176 -102.14 -13.08 14.18
CA ARG A 176 -101.21 -12.64 13.13
C ARG A 176 -100.08 -11.78 13.67
N GLU A 177 -100.33 -10.88 14.63
CA GLU A 177 -99.27 -10.08 15.26
C GLU A 177 -98.46 -10.86 16.31
N GLU A 178 -99.05 -11.80 17.07
CA GLU A 178 -98.28 -12.71 17.94
C GLU A 178 -97.31 -13.57 17.12
N GLU A 179 -97.77 -14.11 15.98
CA GLU A 179 -96.96 -14.87 15.02
C GLU A 179 -95.91 -13.98 14.33
N ARG A 180 -96.27 -12.77 13.86
CA ARG A 180 -95.32 -11.82 13.27
C ARG A 180 -94.20 -11.47 14.26
N LYS A 181 -94.56 -11.15 15.50
CA LYS A 181 -93.64 -10.77 16.58
C LYS A 181 -92.69 -11.91 16.94
N THR A 182 -93.21 -13.12 17.14
CA THR A 182 -92.38 -14.30 17.45
C THR A 182 -91.47 -14.70 16.30
N ASN A 183 -91.95 -14.63 15.05
CA ASN A 183 -91.12 -14.81 13.86
C ASN A 183 -90.03 -13.73 13.73
N PHE A 184 -90.31 -12.47 14.07
CA PHE A 184 -89.30 -11.40 14.04
C PHE A 184 -88.18 -11.63 15.06
N TYR A 185 -88.52 -11.93 16.32
CA TYR A 185 -87.51 -12.20 17.35
C TYR A 185 -86.69 -13.46 17.03
N THR A 186 -87.32 -14.56 16.62
CA THR A 186 -86.59 -15.78 16.26
C THR A 186 -85.69 -15.57 15.03
N THR A 187 -86.12 -14.79 14.04
CA THR A 187 -85.31 -14.48 12.85
C THR A 187 -84.11 -13.61 13.20
N ILE A 188 -84.30 -12.52 13.96
CA ILE A 188 -83.21 -11.60 14.35
C ILE A 188 -82.19 -12.32 15.24
N ILE A 189 -82.65 -12.99 16.31
CA ILE A 189 -81.77 -13.67 17.25
C ILE A 189 -81.02 -14.80 16.53
N ARG A 190 -81.74 -15.67 15.79
CA ARG A 190 -81.11 -16.83 15.17
C ARG A 190 -80.17 -16.46 14.03
N LEU A 191 -80.55 -15.61 13.07
CA LEU A 191 -79.65 -15.28 11.96
C LEU A 191 -78.54 -14.31 12.38
N GLY A 192 -78.87 -13.27 13.15
CA GLY A 192 -77.91 -12.23 13.55
C GLY A 192 -76.83 -12.76 14.49
N GLU A 193 -77.21 -13.44 15.57
CA GLU A 193 -76.24 -13.94 16.55
C GLU A 193 -75.49 -15.19 16.06
N GLU A 194 -76.12 -16.08 15.28
CA GLU A 194 -75.45 -17.28 14.77
C GLU A 194 -74.41 -16.91 13.71
N GLU A 195 -74.69 -15.95 12.82
CA GLU A 195 -73.73 -15.49 11.81
C GLU A 195 -72.61 -14.64 12.42
N GLY A 196 -72.95 -13.71 13.33
CA GLY A 196 -71.94 -12.99 14.12
C GLY A 196 -71.04 -13.93 14.92
N ARG A 197 -71.60 -15.02 15.48
CA ARG A 197 -70.82 -16.06 16.20
C ARG A 197 -69.99 -16.94 15.26
N LYS A 198 -70.40 -17.16 14.00
CA LYS A 198 -69.56 -17.83 12.99
C LYS A 198 -68.38 -16.95 12.61
N GLU A 199 -68.61 -15.67 12.36
CA GLU A 199 -67.54 -14.76 11.92
C GLU A 199 -66.56 -14.42 13.05
N ILE A 200 -67.03 -14.28 14.30
CA ILE A 200 -66.11 -14.21 15.45
C ILE A 200 -65.24 -15.47 15.54
N LYS A 201 -65.77 -16.67 15.23
CA LYS A 201 -65.00 -17.92 15.23
C LYS A 201 -64.05 -18.05 14.03
N SER A 202 -64.44 -17.60 12.84
CA SER A 202 -63.59 -17.62 11.63
C SER A 202 -62.37 -16.72 11.85
N LEU A 203 -62.59 -15.48 12.30
CA LEU A 203 -61.57 -14.49 12.62
C LEU A 203 -60.69 -14.93 13.79
N GLN A 204 -61.27 -15.48 14.86
CA GLN A 204 -60.50 -16.02 16.00
C GLN A 204 -59.59 -17.18 15.57
N LYS A 205 -60.06 -18.08 14.70
CA LYS A 205 -59.23 -19.16 14.15
C LYS A 205 -58.12 -18.60 13.26
N TRP A 206 -58.46 -17.71 12.32
CA TRP A 206 -57.48 -17.09 11.41
C TRP A 206 -56.37 -16.37 12.20
N LEU A 207 -56.73 -15.60 13.22
CA LEU A 207 -55.77 -14.90 14.09
C LEU A 207 -54.91 -15.88 14.91
N GLN A 208 -55.46 -17.03 15.32
CA GLN A 208 -54.67 -18.09 15.96
C GLN A 208 -53.71 -18.78 14.99
N ASP A 209 -54.12 -19.02 13.75
CA ASP A 209 -53.30 -19.69 12.73
C ASP A 209 -52.18 -18.76 12.21
N VAL A 210 -52.46 -17.48 11.98
CA VAL A 210 -51.42 -16.45 11.71
C VAL A 210 -50.43 -16.33 12.88
N LYS A 211 -50.90 -16.43 14.14
CA LYS A 211 -49.99 -16.44 15.30
C LYS A 211 -49.05 -17.65 15.28
N LYS A 212 -49.53 -18.85 14.92
CA LYS A 212 -48.67 -20.05 14.78
C LYS A 212 -47.67 -19.88 13.65
N GLU A 213 -48.09 -19.33 12.52
CA GLU A 213 -47.22 -19.06 11.36
C GLU A 213 -46.06 -18.12 11.74
N LYS A 214 -46.36 -16.99 12.40
CA LYS A 214 -45.32 -16.03 12.82
C LYS A 214 -44.42 -16.60 13.93
N GLU A 215 -44.94 -17.44 14.82
CA GLU A 215 -44.14 -18.15 15.83
C GLU A 215 -43.15 -19.13 15.16
N LEU A 216 -43.59 -19.93 14.19
CA LEU A 216 -42.72 -20.85 13.44
C LEU A 216 -41.71 -20.09 12.57
N GLU A 217 -42.10 -18.95 11.99
CA GLU A 217 -41.18 -18.07 11.26
C GLU A 217 -40.09 -17.49 12.19
N LEU A 218 -40.44 -17.09 13.41
CA LEU A 218 -39.48 -16.64 14.42
C LEU A 218 -38.54 -17.77 14.87
N GLN A 219 -39.04 -18.99 15.03
CA GLN A 219 -38.23 -20.15 15.40
C GLN A 219 -37.20 -20.49 14.30
N ASN A 220 -37.62 -20.59 13.04
CA ASN A 220 -36.71 -20.77 11.89
C ASN A 220 -35.67 -19.65 11.78
N ARG A 221 -36.08 -18.38 11.97
CA ARG A 221 -35.14 -17.23 12.03
C ARG A 221 -34.14 -17.36 13.18
N ASN A 222 -34.56 -17.84 14.36
CA ASN A 222 -33.67 -18.05 15.51
C ASN A 222 -32.68 -19.21 15.28
N GLU A 223 -33.11 -20.31 14.65
CA GLU A 223 -32.25 -21.42 14.24
C GLU A 223 -31.18 -20.97 13.23
N MET A 224 -31.56 -20.19 12.22
CA MET A 224 -30.63 -19.56 11.27
C MET A 224 -29.64 -18.63 11.98
N ILE A 225 -30.09 -17.84 12.96
CA ILE A 225 -29.23 -16.96 13.77
C ILE A 225 -28.25 -17.77 14.63
N ALA A 226 -28.63 -18.95 15.12
CA ALA A 226 -27.72 -19.85 15.84
C ALA A 226 -26.66 -20.42 14.89
N TYR A 227 -27.08 -21.01 13.77
CA TYR A 227 -26.19 -21.57 12.74
C TYR A 227 -25.13 -20.56 12.24
N LEU A 228 -25.54 -19.32 11.97
CA LEU A 228 -24.63 -18.26 11.52
C LEU A 228 -23.67 -17.78 12.62
N LYS A 229 -24.05 -17.86 13.91
CA LYS A 229 -23.13 -17.61 15.03
C LYS A 229 -22.09 -18.71 15.15
N ASP A 230 -22.52 -19.97 15.04
CA ASP A 230 -21.63 -21.12 15.13
C ASP A 230 -20.60 -21.13 13.99
N GLN A 231 -21.04 -20.87 12.75
CA GLN A 231 -20.12 -20.66 11.61
C GLN A 231 -19.14 -19.51 11.86
N LEU A 232 -19.61 -18.36 12.36
CA LEU A 232 -18.75 -17.20 12.62
C LEU A 232 -17.72 -17.50 13.72
N GLN A 233 -18.09 -18.26 14.75
CA GLN A 233 -17.19 -18.69 15.81
C GLN A 233 -16.19 -19.75 15.32
N GLU A 234 -16.61 -20.69 14.47
CA GLU A 234 -15.74 -21.68 13.84
C GLU A 234 -14.71 -21.01 12.92
N MET A 235 -15.16 -20.12 12.02
CA MET A 235 -14.28 -19.36 11.12
C MET A 235 -13.29 -18.50 11.89
N LYS A 236 -13.73 -17.81 12.95
CA LYS A 236 -12.84 -17.05 13.82
C LYS A 236 -11.78 -17.94 14.47
N ALA A 237 -12.17 -19.10 15.00
CA ALA A 237 -11.23 -20.03 15.62
C ALA A 237 -10.20 -20.59 14.62
N LYS A 238 -10.61 -20.88 13.37
CA LYS A 238 -9.72 -21.28 12.27
C LYS A 238 -8.73 -20.17 11.92
N THR A 239 -9.21 -18.96 11.60
CA THR A 239 -8.35 -17.83 11.22
C THR A 239 -7.41 -17.40 12.35
N ASP A 240 -7.84 -17.46 13.62
CA ASP A 240 -6.98 -17.21 14.78
C ASP A 240 -5.84 -18.25 14.90
N MET A 241 -6.10 -19.52 14.54
CA MET A 241 -5.09 -20.59 14.52
C MET A 241 -4.15 -20.48 13.31
N GLU A 242 -4.69 -20.24 12.12
CA GLU A 242 -3.94 -20.04 10.87
C GLU A 242 -3.01 -18.84 10.98
N SER A 243 -3.50 -17.71 11.50
CA SER A 243 -2.70 -16.50 11.76
C SER A 243 -1.53 -16.78 12.72
N ARG A 244 -1.77 -17.52 13.81
CA ARG A 244 -0.69 -17.95 14.73
C ARG A 244 0.31 -18.90 14.06
N TYR A 245 -0.15 -19.80 13.20
CA TYR A 245 0.72 -20.72 12.46
C TYR A 245 1.60 -19.99 11.45
N VAL A 246 1.01 -19.20 10.54
CA VAL A 246 1.73 -18.42 9.51
C VAL A 246 2.71 -17.44 10.15
N LYS A 247 2.33 -16.78 11.25
CA LYS A 247 3.25 -15.92 12.01
C LYS A 247 4.44 -16.70 12.54
N LYS A 248 4.22 -17.87 13.16
CA LYS A 248 5.32 -18.67 13.74
C LYS A 248 6.21 -19.30 12.67
N ASP A 249 5.65 -19.71 11.54
CA ASP A 249 6.39 -20.23 10.40
C ASP A 249 7.30 -19.16 9.78
N THR A 250 6.76 -17.96 9.52
CA THR A 250 7.55 -16.83 8.99
C THR A 250 8.60 -16.32 9.99
N GLU A 251 8.30 -16.25 11.29
CA GLU A 251 9.29 -15.97 12.35
C GLU A 251 10.44 -17.00 12.36
N LEU A 252 10.12 -18.29 12.22
CA LEU A 252 11.12 -19.36 12.15
C LEU A 252 11.95 -19.32 10.85
N GLN A 253 11.33 -19.01 9.71
CA GLN A 253 12.01 -18.86 8.43
C GLN A 253 13.00 -17.70 8.46
N VAL A 254 12.59 -16.55 9.01
CA VAL A 254 13.47 -15.38 9.22
C VAL A 254 14.62 -15.74 10.16
N TYR A 255 14.34 -16.35 11.33
CA TYR A 255 15.37 -16.75 12.29
C TYR A 255 16.40 -17.73 11.69
N GLN A 256 15.94 -18.76 10.97
CA GLN A 256 16.83 -19.71 10.30
C GLN A 256 17.68 -19.04 9.21
N THR A 257 17.11 -18.10 8.46
CA THR A 257 17.81 -17.38 7.40
C THR A 257 18.86 -16.44 7.98
N GLN A 258 18.48 -15.62 8.96
CA GLN A 258 19.39 -14.75 9.71
C GLN A 258 20.54 -15.54 10.34
N LYS A 259 20.26 -16.71 10.93
CA LYS A 259 21.30 -17.56 11.51
C LYS A 259 22.27 -18.09 10.45
N LYS A 260 21.79 -18.52 9.27
CA LYS A 260 22.65 -18.95 8.14
C LYS A 260 23.52 -17.81 7.64
N CYS A 261 22.96 -16.62 7.43
CA CYS A 261 23.71 -15.42 7.04
C CYS A 261 24.80 -15.09 8.07
N SER A 262 24.46 -15.05 9.36
CA SER A 262 25.41 -14.77 10.44
C SER A 262 26.56 -15.80 10.57
N HIS A 263 26.35 -17.07 10.19
CA HIS A 263 27.45 -18.04 10.12
C HIS A 263 28.36 -17.74 8.92
N ALA A 264 27.78 -17.56 7.72
CA ALA A 264 28.56 -17.22 6.51
C ALA A 264 29.31 -15.89 6.64
N GLU A 265 28.72 -14.89 7.29
CA GLU A 265 29.40 -13.64 7.67
C GLU A 265 30.57 -13.90 8.61
N SER A 266 30.39 -14.71 9.67
CA SER A 266 31.48 -15.09 10.58
C SER A 266 32.59 -15.87 9.88
N ASP A 267 32.26 -16.76 8.94
CA ASP A 267 33.25 -17.52 8.17
C ASP A 267 34.08 -16.59 7.27
N LEU A 268 33.43 -15.63 6.60
CA LEU A 268 34.10 -14.60 5.81
C LEU A 268 34.95 -13.65 6.67
N PHE A 269 34.51 -13.27 7.87
CA PHE A 269 35.34 -12.51 8.81
C PHE A 269 36.59 -13.27 9.24
N ASN A 270 36.46 -14.58 9.51
CA ASN A 270 37.61 -15.45 9.83
C ASN A 270 38.58 -15.58 8.64
N GLU A 271 38.07 -15.66 7.40
CA GLU A 271 38.91 -15.67 6.19
C GLU A 271 39.64 -14.33 5.99
N ILE A 272 38.94 -13.20 6.12
CA ILE A 272 39.52 -11.85 6.03
C ILE A 272 40.66 -11.66 7.04
N GLU A 273 40.47 -12.09 8.29
CA GLU A 273 41.51 -11.96 9.32
C GLU A 273 42.69 -12.91 9.06
N THR A 274 42.43 -14.12 8.56
CA THR A 274 43.47 -15.06 8.12
C THR A 274 44.29 -14.50 6.95
N LEU A 275 43.65 -13.77 6.03
CA LEU A 275 44.32 -13.12 4.90
C LEU A 275 45.13 -11.88 5.33
N ARG A 276 44.64 -11.10 6.31
CA ARG A 276 45.41 -10.00 6.92
C ARG A 276 46.70 -10.48 7.57
N ILE A 277 46.61 -11.52 8.41
CA ILE A 277 47.79 -12.10 9.07
C ILE A 277 48.84 -12.52 8.03
N LYS A 278 48.42 -13.21 6.95
CA LYS A 278 49.31 -13.60 5.85
C LYS A 278 49.93 -12.41 5.10
N ASN A 279 49.14 -11.37 4.81
CA ASN A 279 49.64 -10.14 4.19
C ASN A 279 50.71 -9.46 5.05
N ASP A 280 50.51 -9.41 6.37
CA ASP A 280 51.47 -8.81 7.30
C ASP A 280 52.72 -9.70 7.49
N GLU A 281 52.56 -11.03 7.39
CA GLU A 281 53.62 -12.02 7.25
C GLU A 281 54.49 -11.75 6.00
N GLU A 282 53.85 -11.58 4.84
CA GLU A 282 54.50 -11.31 3.55
C GLU A 282 55.23 -9.97 3.56
N ILE A 283 54.58 -8.89 4.02
CA ILE A 283 55.20 -7.56 4.16
C ILE A 283 56.47 -7.64 5.02
N ARG A 284 56.41 -8.35 6.16
CA ARG A 284 57.57 -8.53 7.05
C ARG A 284 58.72 -9.26 6.35
N VAL A 285 58.43 -10.38 5.69
CA VAL A 285 59.43 -11.17 4.95
C VAL A 285 60.01 -10.38 3.76
N HIS A 286 59.20 -9.60 3.04
CA HIS A 286 59.67 -8.72 1.98
C HIS A 286 60.65 -7.67 2.50
N VAL A 287 60.35 -7.02 3.63
CA VAL A 287 61.25 -6.05 4.28
C VAL A 287 62.54 -6.71 4.77
N GLU A 288 62.50 -7.92 5.31
CA GLU A 288 63.69 -8.68 5.70
C GLU A 288 64.59 -9.02 4.49
N ILE A 289 64.00 -9.46 3.38
CA ILE A 289 64.72 -9.76 2.12
C ILE A 289 65.31 -8.48 1.51
N GLU A 290 64.56 -7.38 1.46
CA GLU A 290 65.04 -6.11 0.93
C GLU A 290 66.23 -5.58 1.75
N ASN A 291 66.14 -5.62 3.07
CA ASN A 291 67.23 -5.23 3.96
C ASN A 291 68.47 -6.12 3.77
N PHE A 292 68.31 -7.43 3.60
CA PHE A 292 69.43 -8.32 3.29
C PHE A 292 70.09 -7.94 1.95
N LEU A 293 69.31 -7.73 0.89
CA LEU A 293 69.84 -7.36 -0.43
C LEU A 293 70.57 -6.01 -0.41
N ARG A 294 69.99 -4.99 0.25
CA ARG A 294 70.64 -3.68 0.46
C ARG A 294 71.97 -3.82 1.21
N GLN A 295 72.05 -4.66 2.24
CA GLN A 295 73.30 -4.93 2.94
C GLN A 295 74.36 -5.65 2.09
N GLN A 296 73.97 -6.50 1.13
CA GLN A 296 74.93 -7.11 0.21
C GLN A 296 75.39 -6.14 -0.88
N GLN A 297 74.49 -5.30 -1.40
CA GLN A 297 74.81 -4.21 -2.32
C GLN A 297 75.85 -3.26 -1.69
N MET A 298 75.59 -2.77 -0.48
CA MET A 298 76.52 -1.88 0.25
C MET A 298 77.92 -2.52 0.41
N LYS A 299 78.00 -3.81 0.75
CA LYS A 299 79.28 -4.55 0.87
C LYS A 299 80.00 -4.82 -0.46
N LEU A 300 79.33 -4.62 -1.60
CA LEU A 300 79.92 -4.67 -2.93
C LEU A 300 80.35 -3.26 -3.37
N GLU A 301 79.57 -2.24 -3.05
CA GLU A 301 79.90 -0.82 -3.26
C GLU A 301 81.14 -0.41 -2.46
N GLU A 302 81.22 -0.74 -1.16
CA GLU A 302 82.42 -0.56 -0.31
C GLU A 302 83.69 -1.17 -0.92
N LYS A 303 83.57 -2.37 -1.52
CA LYS A 303 84.70 -3.05 -2.16
C LYS A 303 85.05 -2.42 -3.49
N LEU A 304 84.06 -2.02 -4.27
CA LEU A 304 84.25 -1.32 -5.54
C LEU A 304 84.98 0.00 -5.31
N GLU A 305 84.55 0.78 -4.32
CA GLU A 305 85.19 2.03 -3.90
C GLU A 305 86.65 1.80 -3.48
N TYR A 306 86.90 0.83 -2.59
CA TYR A 306 88.28 0.44 -2.21
C TYR A 306 89.16 0.09 -3.41
N TRP A 307 88.62 -0.65 -4.40
CA TRP A 307 89.39 -0.98 -5.60
C TRP A 307 89.59 0.23 -6.53
N MET A 308 88.60 1.12 -6.68
CA MET A 308 88.76 2.37 -7.44
C MET A 308 89.83 3.26 -6.83
N GLU A 309 89.72 3.56 -5.53
CA GLU A 309 90.69 4.40 -4.80
C GLU A 309 92.11 3.80 -4.86
N LYS A 310 92.22 2.46 -4.79
CA LYS A 310 93.50 1.77 -4.97
C LYS A 310 94.03 1.89 -6.41
N TYR A 311 93.20 1.64 -7.43
CA TYR A 311 93.63 1.75 -8.83
C TYR A 311 94.05 3.18 -9.19
N GLU A 312 93.38 4.19 -8.63
CA GLU A 312 93.77 5.59 -8.75
C GLU A 312 95.14 5.82 -8.10
N LYS A 313 95.32 5.48 -6.82
CA LYS A 313 96.61 5.62 -6.11
C LYS A 313 97.77 4.88 -6.78
N ASP A 314 97.56 3.63 -7.21
CA ASP A 314 98.58 2.83 -7.92
C ASP A 314 98.92 3.47 -9.28
N THR A 315 97.94 4.07 -9.98
CA THR A 315 98.14 4.79 -11.24
C THR A 315 98.86 6.12 -11.02
N GLU A 316 98.49 6.91 -10.01
CA GLU A 316 99.18 8.14 -9.62
C GLU A 316 100.63 7.86 -9.24
N ALA A 317 100.89 6.84 -8.42
CA ALA A 317 102.24 6.45 -8.02
C ALA A 317 103.10 6.08 -9.25
N LYS A 318 102.55 5.31 -10.20
CA LYS A 318 103.26 4.98 -11.46
C LYS A 318 103.42 6.19 -12.38
N GLN A 319 102.48 7.13 -12.39
CA GLN A 319 102.61 8.38 -13.12
C GLN A 319 103.67 9.31 -12.48
N GLN A 320 103.82 9.29 -11.16
CA GLN A 320 104.88 10.00 -10.42
C GLN A 320 106.25 9.37 -10.69
N GLU A 321 106.40 8.04 -10.59
CA GLU A 321 107.62 7.31 -10.97
C GLU A 321 108.04 7.60 -12.42
N LEU A 322 107.08 7.59 -13.35
CA LEU A 322 107.34 7.91 -14.76
C LEU A 322 107.82 9.36 -14.93
N ASN A 323 107.32 10.29 -14.12
CA ASN A 323 107.70 11.70 -14.16
C ASN A 323 109.07 11.95 -13.52
N THR A 324 109.42 11.29 -12.40
CA THR A 324 110.75 11.40 -11.80
C THR A 324 111.83 10.76 -12.69
N LEU A 325 111.54 9.61 -13.32
CA LEU A 325 112.44 8.99 -14.30
C LEU A 325 112.63 9.86 -15.56
N LYS A 326 111.57 10.53 -16.05
CA LYS A 326 111.69 11.53 -17.13
C LYS A 326 112.56 12.71 -16.71
N ALA A 327 112.39 13.21 -15.47
CA ALA A 327 113.18 14.32 -14.94
C ALA A 327 114.66 13.96 -14.76
N SER A 328 114.98 12.78 -14.20
CA SER A 328 116.36 12.27 -14.13
C SER A 328 116.96 12.19 -15.54
N LYS A 329 116.28 11.50 -16.47
CA LYS A 329 116.77 11.36 -17.85
C LYS A 329 117.01 12.71 -18.55
N ALA A 330 116.20 13.74 -18.26
CA ALA A 330 116.42 15.09 -18.77
C ALA A 330 117.65 15.76 -18.15
N ASN A 331 117.85 15.62 -16.84
CA ASN A 331 119.03 16.11 -16.12
C ASN A 331 120.32 15.39 -16.58
N ASP A 332 120.28 14.07 -16.69
CA ASP A 332 121.38 13.22 -17.16
C ASP A 332 121.78 13.59 -18.60
N LEU A 333 120.79 13.81 -19.47
CA LEU A 333 121.00 14.27 -20.85
C LEU A 333 121.59 15.69 -20.89
N ALA A 334 121.14 16.61 -20.03
CA ALA A 334 121.70 17.96 -19.93
C ALA A 334 123.15 17.94 -19.41
N ALA A 335 123.46 17.10 -18.41
CA ALA A 335 124.81 16.92 -17.88
C ALA A 335 125.76 16.32 -18.94
N LEU A 336 125.30 15.31 -19.70
CA LEU A 336 126.06 14.75 -20.81
C LEU A 336 126.26 15.76 -21.96
N GLN A 337 125.27 16.60 -22.26
CA GLN A 337 125.43 17.69 -23.22
C GLN A 337 126.45 18.74 -22.75
N GLU A 338 126.47 19.08 -21.46
CA GLU A 338 127.43 20.03 -20.90
C GLU A 338 128.85 19.45 -20.89
N LEU A 339 129.02 18.18 -20.49
CA LEU A 339 130.30 17.48 -20.59
C LEU A 339 130.79 17.37 -22.04
N ALA A 340 129.89 17.15 -23.00
CA ALA A 340 130.25 17.15 -24.43
C ALA A 340 130.76 18.52 -24.91
N LYS A 341 130.17 19.64 -24.45
CA LYS A 341 130.72 20.99 -24.71
C LYS A 341 132.09 21.16 -24.07
N GLN A 342 132.29 20.70 -22.83
CA GLN A 342 133.58 20.79 -22.14
C GLN A 342 134.67 20.00 -22.89
N CYS A 343 134.37 18.79 -23.35
CA CYS A 343 135.27 18.03 -24.21
C CYS A 343 135.60 18.78 -25.52
N GLN A 344 134.61 19.37 -26.19
CA GLN A 344 134.83 20.18 -27.40
C GLN A 344 135.70 21.41 -27.14
N LEU A 345 135.53 22.08 -26.00
CA LEU A 345 136.37 23.20 -25.58
C LEU A 345 137.81 22.76 -25.28
N PHE A 346 138.01 21.62 -24.62
CA PHE A 346 139.36 21.07 -24.40
C PHE A 346 140.01 20.62 -25.70
N GLU A 347 139.26 19.97 -26.61
CA GLU A 347 139.76 19.62 -27.95
C GLU A 347 140.14 20.87 -28.75
N GLN A 348 139.34 21.93 -28.71
CA GLN A 348 139.65 23.22 -29.32
C GLN A 348 140.96 23.80 -28.76
N VAL A 349 141.12 23.89 -27.43
CA VAL A 349 142.33 24.42 -26.80
C VAL A 349 143.57 23.57 -27.12
N ILE A 350 143.43 22.24 -27.21
CA ILE A 350 144.52 21.33 -27.62
C ILE A 350 144.89 21.51 -29.10
N VAL A 351 143.90 21.78 -29.97
CA VAL A 351 144.15 22.13 -31.38
C VAL A 351 144.80 23.51 -31.49
N GLU A 352 144.40 24.48 -30.66
CA GLU A 352 144.98 25.82 -30.61
C GLU A 352 146.44 25.78 -30.14
N ASP A 353 146.81 25.11 -29.02
CA ASP A 353 148.23 24.91 -28.64
C ASP A 353 149.02 24.22 -29.77
N ARG A 354 148.44 23.21 -30.41
CA ARG A 354 149.10 22.52 -31.54
C ARG A 354 149.34 23.46 -32.71
N VAL A 355 148.37 24.31 -33.06
CA VAL A 355 148.48 25.27 -34.16
C VAL A 355 149.42 26.42 -33.82
N GLU A 356 149.41 26.94 -32.59
CA GLU A 356 150.38 27.94 -32.13
C GLU A 356 151.80 27.37 -32.09
N LYS A 357 151.98 26.15 -31.57
CA LYS A 357 153.26 25.44 -31.51
C LYS A 357 153.76 25.07 -32.92
N GLU A 358 152.89 24.82 -33.89
CA GLU A 358 153.25 24.74 -35.30
C GLU A 358 153.55 26.10 -35.94
N ALA A 359 152.80 27.15 -35.63
CA ALA A 359 153.06 28.50 -36.14
C ALA A 359 154.40 29.03 -35.62
N ALA A 360 154.75 28.74 -34.36
CA ALA A 360 156.06 29.02 -33.79
C ALA A 360 157.17 28.24 -34.52
N ARG A 361 157.00 26.94 -34.80
CA ARG A 361 157.94 26.18 -35.64
C ARG A 361 158.08 26.77 -37.04
N ARG A 362 156.96 27.08 -37.71
CA ARG A 362 156.97 27.66 -39.07
C ARG A 362 157.59 29.06 -39.11
N LYS A 363 157.42 29.88 -38.07
CA LYS A 363 158.17 31.14 -37.91
C LYS A 363 159.67 30.87 -37.84
N VAL A 364 160.13 30.00 -36.94
CA VAL A 364 161.56 29.63 -36.83
C VAL A 364 162.11 29.04 -38.14
N GLU A 365 161.31 28.27 -38.90
CA GLU A 365 161.69 27.80 -40.23
C GLU A 365 161.74 28.91 -41.29
N GLN A 366 160.81 29.88 -41.26
CA GLN A 366 160.86 31.06 -42.12
C GLN A 366 162.07 31.95 -41.78
N ASP A 367 162.30 32.26 -40.51
CA ASP A 367 163.48 33.01 -40.03
C ASP A 367 164.79 32.32 -40.49
N ALA A 368 164.84 30.98 -40.42
CA ALA A 368 165.97 30.17 -40.90
C ALA A 368 166.08 30.08 -42.44
N LEU A 369 164.99 30.31 -43.18
CA LEU A 369 164.99 30.41 -44.64
C LEU A 369 165.38 31.82 -45.12
N GLU A 370 164.98 32.86 -44.39
CA GLU A 370 165.43 34.24 -44.61
C GLU A 370 166.94 34.38 -44.31
N LEU A 371 167.45 33.72 -43.25
CA LEU A 371 168.90 33.58 -43.04
C LEU A 371 169.64 32.90 -44.22
N LYS A 372 168.97 31.99 -44.94
CA LYS A 372 169.55 31.26 -46.09
C LYS A 372 169.48 32.06 -47.40
N SER A 373 168.45 32.88 -47.62
CA SER A 373 168.25 33.62 -48.87
C SER A 373 169.20 34.81 -49.04
N VAL A 374 169.76 35.34 -47.95
CA VAL A 374 170.70 36.49 -47.96
C VAL A 374 172.10 36.17 -48.54
N LYS A 375 172.44 34.90 -48.87
CA LYS A 375 173.79 34.52 -49.34
C LYS A 375 173.86 33.61 -50.59
N LYS A 376 173.44 34.11 -51.76
CA LYS A 376 174.32 34.24 -52.95
C LYS A 376 173.67 34.95 -54.16
N VAL A 377 174.53 35.56 -54.99
CA VAL A 377 174.17 36.39 -56.16
C VAL A 377 175.03 35.98 -57.37
N LYS A 378 174.53 36.27 -58.60
CA LYS A 378 175.18 36.26 -59.95
C LYS A 378 175.02 34.98 -60.80
N GLY A 379 174.58 35.14 -62.06
CA GLY A 379 174.66 34.11 -63.12
C GLY A 379 173.67 34.27 -64.29
N LYS A 380 174.11 34.87 -65.42
CA LYS A 380 173.32 35.16 -66.64
C LYS A 380 172.94 33.92 -67.51
N VAL A 381 172.06 34.15 -68.51
CA VAL A 381 171.93 33.53 -69.87
C VAL A 381 170.73 32.56 -70.11
N LEU A 382 170.05 32.76 -71.25
CA LEU A 382 169.04 31.85 -71.88
C LEU A 382 169.70 30.93 -72.93
N PRO A 383 169.13 29.74 -73.19
CA PRO A 383 168.83 29.35 -74.58
C PRO A 383 167.49 28.57 -74.77
N LEU A 384 167.19 28.22 -76.02
CA LEU A 384 166.02 27.42 -76.49
C LEU A 384 166.22 25.89 -76.34
N TYR A 385 165.20 25.11 -76.78
CA TYR A 385 165.14 23.63 -76.95
C TYR A 385 164.90 22.80 -75.65
N THR A 386 164.13 21.67 -75.60
CA THR A 386 163.05 21.11 -76.48
C THR A 386 162.24 20.01 -75.73
N VAL A 387 161.03 19.69 -76.23
CA VAL A 387 160.34 18.37 -76.27
C VAL A 387 160.31 17.46 -75.01
N GLY A 388 159.08 17.10 -74.57
CA GLY A 388 158.86 15.96 -73.67
C GLY A 388 157.41 15.42 -73.70
N LYS A 389 157.25 14.12 -73.95
CA LYS A 389 156.00 13.33 -73.74
C LYS A 389 156.19 12.55 -72.40
N THR A 390 155.21 11.95 -71.70
CA THR A 390 154.09 11.10 -72.15
C THR A 390 152.98 10.95 -71.08
N LYS A 391 151.82 10.45 -71.53
CA LYS A 391 150.77 9.77 -70.71
C LYS A 391 151.38 8.57 -69.94
N THR A 392 150.80 8.13 -68.81
CA THR A 392 149.87 6.95 -68.77
C THR A 392 149.41 6.45 -67.39
N LYS A 393 148.10 6.12 -67.32
CA LYS A 393 147.44 4.93 -66.70
C LYS A 393 147.55 4.69 -65.17
N LYS A 394 146.47 4.45 -64.40
CA LYS A 394 145.44 3.35 -64.44
C LYS A 394 145.99 1.92 -64.24
N LYS A 395 145.67 1.31 -63.08
CA LYS A 395 144.87 0.05 -62.95
C LYS A 395 144.49 -0.20 -61.48
N LYS A 396 143.20 -0.45 -61.20
CA LYS A 396 142.51 -1.74 -60.93
C LYS A 396 142.93 -2.41 -59.61
N LYS A 397 142.03 -2.73 -58.65
CA LYS A 397 140.68 -3.39 -58.67
C LYS A 397 140.76 -4.91 -58.51
N ARG A 398 140.25 -5.38 -57.37
CA ARG A 398 139.37 -6.55 -57.14
C ARG A 398 138.67 -6.29 -55.77
N GLU A 399 137.35 -6.45 -55.58
CA GLU A 399 136.53 -7.67 -55.67
C GLU A 399 137.07 -8.77 -54.73
N LYS A 400 136.27 -9.34 -53.83
CA LYS A 400 134.90 -9.85 -54.02
C LYS A 400 134.00 -9.63 -52.78
N GLN A 401 132.71 -9.36 -53.01
CA GLN A 401 131.55 -10.26 -52.79
C GLN A 401 131.42 -10.78 -51.33
N GLN A 402 130.41 -10.40 -50.56
CA GLN A 402 128.96 -10.64 -50.74
C GLN A 402 128.58 -12.10 -50.48
N PHE A 403 127.80 -12.32 -49.42
CA PHE A 403 126.71 -13.29 -49.43
C PHE A 403 125.38 -12.53 -49.42
N LYS A 404 124.39 -13.06 -50.14
CA LYS A 404 123.07 -12.44 -50.32
C LYS A 404 122.04 -13.53 -50.58
N TYR A 405 121.11 -13.69 -49.65
CA TYR A 405 119.76 -14.18 -49.92
C TYR A 405 118.82 -13.24 -49.15
N CYS A 406 117.81 -12.57 -49.73
CA CYS A 406 116.80 -12.99 -50.71
C CYS A 406 115.90 -14.12 -50.18
N PHE A 407 114.61 -14.16 -50.44
CA PHE A 407 113.58 -13.17 -50.84
C PHE A 407 112.28 -13.99 -50.87
N CYS A 408 111.13 -13.41 -50.51
CA CYS A 408 109.88 -13.53 -51.28
C CYS A 408 108.68 -12.96 -50.53
N SER A 409 107.67 -12.59 -51.31
CA SER A 409 106.37 -12.11 -50.86
C SER A 409 105.26 -12.98 -51.46
N ALA A 410 104.24 -13.22 -50.66
CA ALA A 410 102.84 -13.47 -51.00
C ALA A 410 102.10 -13.08 -49.69
N GLY A 411 101.05 -12.27 -49.67
CA GLY A 411 99.82 -12.34 -50.47
C GLY A 411 98.69 -12.69 -49.49
N ASP A 412 97.52 -12.05 -49.46
CA ASP A 412 97.00 -10.90 -50.22
C ASP A 412 96.12 -10.04 -49.23
N SER A 413 95.07 -9.25 -49.52
CA SER A 413 94.25 -9.08 -50.73
C SER A 413 93.41 -7.77 -50.72
N ALA A 414 92.39 -7.76 -51.59
CA ALA A 414 91.23 -6.89 -51.74
C ALA A 414 90.45 -6.54 -50.43
N CYS A 415 89.45 -5.64 -50.37
CA CYS A 415 88.93 -4.50 -51.13
C CYS A 415 87.65 -4.00 -50.38
N HIS A 416 87.15 -2.81 -50.76
CA HIS A 416 85.77 -2.29 -50.71
C HIS A 416 84.56 -3.11 -50.18
N TYR A 417 83.61 -2.36 -49.60
CA TYR A 417 82.20 -2.71 -49.25
C TYR A 417 82.05 -3.79 -48.14
N THR A 418 81.04 -3.75 -47.25
CA THR A 418 79.66 -3.25 -47.37
C THR A 418 79.13 -2.51 -46.14
N GLN A 419 78.09 -1.69 -46.36
CA GLN A 419 77.12 -1.26 -45.35
C GLN A 419 75.97 -2.27 -45.32
N CYS A 420 75.60 -2.82 -44.16
CA CYS A 420 74.29 -3.46 -43.96
C CYS A 420 73.90 -3.57 -42.46
N ASN A 421 72.59 -3.65 -42.19
CA ASN A 421 72.00 -3.80 -40.86
C ASN A 421 71.94 -5.28 -40.42
N PHE A 422 71.86 -5.51 -39.10
CA PHE A 422 70.82 -6.29 -38.37
C PHE A 422 71.31 -6.36 -36.90
N ASP A 423 70.69 -5.77 -35.86
CA ASP A 423 69.29 -5.73 -35.37
C ASP A 423 68.99 -6.84 -34.33
N TYR A 424 68.14 -6.51 -33.33
CA TYR A 424 67.72 -7.29 -32.15
C TYR A 424 68.79 -7.93 -31.24
N ARG A 425 68.88 -7.40 -30.00
CA ARG A 425 68.24 -8.08 -28.85
C ARG A 425 67.96 -7.17 -27.65
N ARG A 426 66.67 -6.88 -27.48
CA ARG A 426 66.04 -6.43 -26.24
C ARG A 426 66.12 -7.54 -25.19
N PHE A 427 66.55 -7.24 -23.97
CA PHE A 427 66.29 -8.07 -22.80
C PHE A 427 65.63 -7.20 -21.72
N SER A 428 64.49 -7.67 -21.21
CA SER A 428 63.95 -7.20 -19.94
C SER A 428 64.58 -8.01 -18.82
N LEU A 429 64.90 -7.33 -17.73
CA LEU A 429 64.53 -7.73 -16.37
C LEU A 429 64.10 -6.44 -15.65
#